data_AF-A0A1X7TJ98-F1
#
_entry.id   AF-A0A1X7TJ98-F1
#
_cell.length_a   1.000
_cell.length_b   1.000
_cell.length_c   1.000
_cell.angle_alpha   90.00
_cell.angle_beta   90.00
_cell.angle_gamma   90.00
#
_symmetry.space_group_name_H-M   'P 1'
#
loop_
_entity.id
_entity.type
_entity.pdbx_description
1 polymer ?
#
loop_
_entity_poly.entity_id
_entity_poly.type
_entity_poly.pdbx_seq_one_letter_code
_entity_poly.pdbx_strand_id
1 'polypeptide(L)' 'DVTLFPCNECAKLIIQSGITEILYVSDKYHDTDHMIASRKLLGMVDIFRVSTVSNCHYLFAW' A
#
# COMPACT_ATOMS: atom_id res chain seq x y z
N ASP A 1 -5.32 -7.73 9.19
CA ASP A 1 -5.63 -7.85 7.76
C ASP A 1 -4.75 -6.95 6.91
N VAL A 2 -3.72 -7.52 6.29
CA VAL A 2 -2.76 -6.85 5.37
C VAL A 2 -3.30 -6.80 3.93
N THR A 3 -4.62 -6.94 3.79
CA THR A 3 -5.31 -6.99 2.50
C THR A 3 -5.75 -5.61 2.04
N LEU A 4 -5.67 -4.59 2.91
CA LEU A 4 -6.15 -3.24 2.63
C LEU A 4 -5.01 -2.28 2.33
N PHE A 5 -5.29 -1.25 1.53
CA PHE A 5 -4.34 -0.16 1.27
C PHE A 5 -3.87 0.51 2.59
N PRO A 6 -2.57 0.84 2.74
CA PRO A 6 -2.06 1.47 3.96
C PRO A 6 -2.62 2.88 4.14
N CYS A 7 -2.95 3.25 5.38
CA CYS A 7 -3.24 4.63 5.73
C CYS A 7 -1.96 5.49 5.74
N ASN A 8 -2.12 6.81 5.90
CA ASN A 8 -1.03 7.79 5.94
C ASN A 8 0.04 7.50 7.02
N GLU A 9 -0.34 7.06 8.21
CA GLU A 9 0.63 6.75 9.27
C GLU A 9 1.44 5.48 8.96
N CYS A 10 0.77 4.45 8.42
CA CYS A 10 1.46 3.25 7.93
C CYS A 10 2.39 3.58 6.75
N ALA A 11 1.96 4.45 5.82
CA ALA A 11 2.79 4.88 4.70
C ALA A 11 4.07 5.59 5.17
N LYS A 12 4.02 6.43 6.20
CA LYS A 12 5.22 7.04 6.79
C LYS A 12 6.18 6.00 7.33
N LEU A 13 5.68 5.02 8.08
CA LEU A 13 6.51 3.95 8.63
C LEU A 13 7.14 3.08 7.54
N ILE A 14 6.41 2.80 6.47
CA ILE A 14 6.89 2.02 5.32
C ILE A 14 7.98 2.77 4.56
N ILE A 15 7.80 4.07 4.35
CA ILE A 15 8.83 4.93 3.74
C ILE A 15 10.07 4.98 4.65
N GLN A 16 9.87 5.14 5.96
CA GLN A 16 10.96 5.18 6.93
C GLN A 16 11.69 3.84 7.09
N SER A 17 11.02 2.71 6.86
CA SER A 17 11.65 1.39 6.88
C SER A 17 12.39 1.05 5.58
N GLY A 18 12.30 1.92 4.56
CA GLY A 18 12.95 1.69 3.27
C GLY A 18 12.26 0.63 2.41
N ILE A 19 10.99 0.32 2.69
CA ILE A 19 10.20 -0.57 1.84
C ILE A 19 9.89 0.17 0.53
N THR A 20 10.16 -0.50 -0.59
CA THR A 20 10.00 0.05 -1.94
C THR A 20 8.78 -0.50 -2.68
N GLU A 21 8.12 -1.52 -2.13
CA GLU A 21 6.97 -2.17 -2.76
C GLU A 21 5.88 -2.51 -1.74
N ILE A 22 4.63 -2.17 -2.06
CA ILE A 22 3.43 -2.62 -1.32
C ILE A 22 2.52 -3.40 -2.24
N LEU A 23 2.10 -4.56 -1.73
CA LEU A 23 1.06 -5.40 -2.28
C LEU A 23 -0.20 -5.27 -1.42
N TYR A 24 -1.31 -4.89 -2.04
CA TYR A 24 -2.62 -4.76 -1.38
C TYR A 24 -3.71 -5.45 -2.21
N VAL A 25 -4.77 -5.94 -1.55
CA VAL A 25 -5.85 -6.72 -2.20
C VAL A 25 -7.07 -5.85 -2.48
N SER A 26 -7.38 -4.89 -1.61
CA SER A 26 -8.60 -4.09 -1.69
C SER A 26 -8.37 -2.65 -1.24
N ASP A 27 -8.87 -1.69 -2.02
CA ASP A 27 -8.91 -0.26 -1.69
C ASP A 27 -10.36 0.19 -1.43
N LYS A 28 -10.97 -0.35 -0.36
CA LYS A 28 -12.35 -0.02 0.02
C LYS A 28 -12.57 1.43 0.48
N TYR A 29 -11.52 2.09 0.96
CA TYR A 29 -11.60 3.45 1.53
C TYR A 29 -10.89 4.49 0.65
N HIS A 30 -10.85 4.22 -0.65
CA HIS A 30 -10.26 5.07 -1.67
C HIS A 30 -10.55 6.56 -1.46
N ASP A 31 -11.80 6.94 -1.22
CA ASP A 31 -12.23 8.34 -1.15
C ASP A 31 -11.97 9.04 0.19
N THR A 32 -11.39 8.34 1.16
CA THR A 32 -11.11 8.95 2.47
C THR A 32 -9.83 9.79 2.42
N ASP A 33 -9.83 10.91 3.15
CA ASP A 33 -8.67 11.83 3.22
C ASP A 33 -7.37 11.13 3.62
N HIS A 34 -7.46 10.13 4.50
CA HIS A 34 -6.33 9.31 4.92
C HIS A 34 -5.71 8.51 3.78
N MET A 35 -6.53 7.93 2.88
CA MET A 35 -6.04 7.17 1.73
C MET A 35 -5.52 8.08 0.62
N ILE A 36 -6.12 9.26 0.44
CA ILE A 36 -5.62 10.28 -0.49
C ILE A 36 -4.23 10.78 -0.04
N ALA A 37 -4.07 11.07 1.25
CA ALA A 37 -2.79 11.48 1.82
C ALA A 37 -1.73 10.37 1.69
N SER A 38 -2.12 9.12 1.96
CA SER A 38 -1.24 7.95 1.79
C SER A 38 -0.76 7.81 0.34
N ARG A 39 -1.64 7.85 -0.66
CA ARG A 39 -1.25 7.79 -2.09
C ARG A 39 -0.33 8.94 -2.50
N LYS A 40 -0.57 10.15 -1.99
CA LYS A 40 0.33 11.28 -2.23
C LYS A 40 1.71 11.04 -1.62
N LEU A 41 1.78 10.59 -0.36
CA LEU A 41 3.04 10.26 0.32
C LEU A 41 3.83 9.17 -0.43
N LEU A 42 3.15 8.10 -0.84
CA LEU A 42 3.76 7.00 -1.59
C LEU A 42 4.18 7.46 -3.00
N GLY A 43 3.39 8.33 -3.65
CA GLY A 43 3.72 8.90 -4.95
C GLY A 43 4.82 9.98 -4.93
N MET A 44 5.14 10.55 -3.77
CA MET A 44 6.30 11.44 -3.59
C MET A 44 7.62 10.65 -3.58
N VAL A 45 7.56 9.33 -3.45
CA VAL A 45 8.74 8.46 -3.42
C VAL A 45 8.92 7.86 -4.81
N ASP A 46 9.95 8.33 -5.54
CA ASP A 46 10.21 7.95 -6.95
C ASP A 46 10.40 6.43 -7.17
N ILE A 47 10.79 5.70 -6.13
CA ILE A 47 11.08 4.25 -6.21
C ILE A 47 9.92 3.37 -5.76
N PHE A 48 8.77 3.94 -5.41
CA PHE A 48 7.69 3.21 -4.76
C PHE A 48 6.77 2.50 -5.76
N ARG A 49 6.69 1.16 -5.67
CA ARG A 49 5.79 0.34 -6.50
C ARG A 49 4.55 -0.06 -5.72
N VAL A 50 3.39 0.28 -6.26
CA VAL A 50 2.10 -0.09 -5.66
C VAL A 50 1.39 -1.07 -6.60
N SER A 51 1.23 -2.31 -6.16
CA SER A 51 0.68 -3.40 -6.97
C SER A 51 -0.58 -3.99 -6.31
N THR A 52 -1.66 -4.13 -7.07
CA THR A 52 -2.88 -4.81 -6.61
C THR A 52 -2.76 -6.31 -6.77
N VAL A 53 -2.93 -7.07 -5.70
CA VAL A 53 -3.03 -8.52 -5.75
C VAL A 53 -4.47 -8.91 -6.07
N SER A 54 -4.76 -9.08 -7.36
CA SER A 54 -6.06 -9.55 -7.86
C SER A 54 -6.27 -11.07 -7.70
N ASN A 55 -5.19 -11.82 -7.40
CA ASN A 55 -5.23 -13.27 -7.21
C ASN A 55 -4.63 -13.66 -5.85
N CYS A 56 -5.48 -13.78 -4.84
CA CYS A 56 -5.15 -14.29 -3.49
C CYS A 56 -4.77 -15.79 -3.48
N HIS A 57 -4.52 -16.41 -4.64
CA HIS A 57 -4.16 -17.84 -4.76
C HIS A 57 -2.65 -18.12 -4.80
N TYR A 58 -1.80 -17.10 -4.90
CA TYR A 58 -0.35 -17.30 -5.05
C TYR A 58 0.51 -16.92 -3.83
N LEU A 59 -0.09 -16.44 -2.72
CA LEU A 59 0.66 -16.02 -1.52
C LEU A 59 0.85 -17.11 -0.45
N PHE A 60 0.38 -18.34 -0.71
CA PHE A 60 0.67 -19.52 0.13
C PHE A 60 1.26 -20.69 -0.69
N ALA A 61 1.91 -20.41 -1.81
CA ALA A 61 2.78 -21.39 -2.48
C ALA A 61 4.22 -21.22 -1.96
N TRP A 62 4.44 -21.60 -0.70
CA TRP A 62 5.74 -22.04 -0.20
C TRP A 62 5.71 -23.56 -0.11
#